data_AF-A0A1G5DJU6-F1
#
_entry.id   AF-A0A1G5DJU6-F1
#
_cell.length_a   1.000
_cell.length_b   1.000
_cell.length_c   1.000
_cell.angle_alpha   90.00
_cell.angle_beta   90.00
_cell.angle_gamma   90.00
#
_symmetry.space_group_name_H-M   'P 1'
#
loop_
_entity.id
_entity.type
_entity.pdbx_description
1 polymer ?
#
loop_
_entity_poly.entity_id
_entity_poly.type
_entity_poly.pdbx_seq_one_letter_code
_entity_poly.pdbx_strand_id
1 'polypeptide(L)'
;MAEDVKLEGLEKLCKGKLKKIPQCFNPGREKYIRKVDAPLVYPLGRHTIDDIAEKAGAVVPINGCILYDTEIINKYIDSFRVVK
;
A
#
# COMPACT_ATOMS: atom_id res chain seq x y z
N MET A 1 -21.86 -5.39 -4.09
CA MET A 1 -21.55 -6.49 -5.03
C MET A 1 -20.04 -6.49 -5.16
N ALA A 2 -19.36 -7.50 -4.61
CA ALA A 2 -17.93 -7.63 -4.81
C ALA A 2 -17.73 -8.23 -6.20
N GLU A 3 -17.24 -7.45 -7.15
CA GLU A 3 -16.84 -7.97 -8.44
C GLU A 3 -15.57 -8.81 -8.26
N ASP A 4 -15.56 -10.02 -8.82
CA ASP A 4 -14.37 -10.86 -8.93
C ASP A 4 -13.28 -10.06 -9.66
N VAL A 5 -12.29 -9.59 -8.90
CA VAL A 5 -11.13 -8.91 -9.48
C VAL A 5 -10.34 -9.96 -10.26
N LYS A 6 -10.55 -10.01 -11.57
CA LYS A 6 -9.76 -10.84 -12.49
C LYS A 6 -8.34 -10.29 -12.60
N LEU A 7 -7.52 -10.60 -11.60
CA LEU A 7 -6.09 -10.31 -11.59
C LEU A 7 -5.35 -11.39 -12.38
N GLU A 8 -5.03 -11.09 -13.63
CA GLU A 8 -4.15 -11.92 -14.43
C GLU A 8 -2.83 -12.17 -13.67
N GLY A 9 -2.50 -13.46 -13.45
CA GLY A 9 -1.26 -13.87 -12.79
C GLY A 9 -1.40 -14.31 -11.33
N LEU A 10 -2.57 -14.18 -10.70
CA LEU A 10 -2.83 -14.71 -9.34
C LEU A 10 -2.54 -16.21 -9.24
N GLU A 11 -2.94 -16.97 -10.26
CA GLU A 11 -2.73 -18.41 -10.35
C GLU A 11 -1.24 -18.79 -10.41
N LYS A 12 -0.41 -17.94 -11.03
CA LYS A 12 1.04 -18.16 -11.15
C LYS A 12 1.76 -17.86 -9.84
N LEU A 13 1.22 -16.91 -9.05
CA LEU A 13 1.68 -16.57 -7.70
C LEU A 13 1.38 -17.69 -6.71
N CYS A 14 0.14 -18.19 -6.69
CA CYS A 14 -0.25 -19.30 -5.81
C CYS A 14 0.53 -20.59 -6.09
N LYS A 15 1.02 -20.75 -7.33
CA LYS A 15 1.88 -21.86 -7.78
C LYS A 15 3.39 -21.62 -7.56
N GLY A 16 3.79 -20.49 -6.95
CA GLY A 16 5.19 -20.18 -6.60
C GLY A 16 6.13 -19.95 -7.79
N LYS A 17 5.61 -19.66 -8.99
CA LYS A 17 6.41 -19.61 -10.24
C LYS A 17 6.97 -18.22 -10.61
N LEU A 18 6.77 -17.20 -9.78
CA LEU A 18 7.25 -15.85 -10.05
C LEU A 18 8.67 -15.64 -9.52
N LYS A 19 9.62 -15.28 -10.40
CA LYS A 19 11.00 -14.87 -10.01
C LYS A 19 11.04 -13.51 -9.29
N LYS A 20 10.09 -12.61 -9.60
CA LYS A 20 9.83 -11.33 -8.91
C LYS A 20 8.32 -11.11 -8.84
N ILE A 21 7.86 -10.69 -7.68
CA ILE A 21 6.47 -10.43 -7.37
C ILE A 21 6.09 -9.08 -7.99
N PRO A 22 4.95 -8.94 -8.71
CA PRO A 22 4.51 -7.63 -9.22
C PRO A 22 4.36 -6.63 -8.05
N GLN A 23 4.61 -5.34 -8.29
CA GLN A 23 4.58 -4.27 -7.27
C GLN A 23 3.32 -4.34 -6.39
N CYS A 24 2.18 -4.66 -7.01
CA CYS A 24 0.87 -4.80 -6.37
C CYS A 24 0.77 -5.96 -5.36
N PHE A 25 1.77 -6.85 -5.28
CA PHE A 25 1.78 -8.04 -4.44
C PHE A 25 2.93 -8.06 -3.42
N ASN A 26 3.76 -7.03 -3.38
CA ASN A 26 4.79 -6.90 -2.35
C ASN A 26 4.64 -5.59 -1.55
N PRO A 27 3.51 -5.42 -0.82
CA PRO A 27 3.20 -4.24 -0.01
C PRO A 27 4.17 -3.97 1.16
N GLY A 28 5.23 -4.76 1.33
CA GLY A 28 6.21 -4.62 2.41
C GLY A 28 7.66 -4.29 2.00
N ARG A 29 7.97 -3.99 0.73
CA ARG A 29 9.37 -3.63 0.34
C ARG A 29 9.53 -2.36 -0.49
N GLU A 30 8.47 -1.74 -0.97
CA GLU A 30 8.60 -0.55 -1.80
C GLU A 30 8.53 0.70 -0.94
N LYS A 31 9.55 1.56 -1.06
CA LYS A 31 9.64 2.82 -0.33
C LYS A 31 8.48 3.76 -0.65
N TYR A 32 7.97 3.69 -1.89
CA TYR A 32 6.84 4.49 -2.34
C TYR A 32 5.74 3.63 -2.95
N ILE A 33 4.50 3.96 -2.64
CA ILE A 33 3.29 3.35 -3.22
C ILE A 33 2.41 4.44 -3.81
N ARG A 34 1.62 4.15 -4.85
CA ARG A 34 0.67 5.15 -5.35
C ARG A 34 -0.54 5.23 -4.43
N LYS A 35 -1.15 6.42 -4.36
CA LYS A 35 -2.42 6.65 -3.65
C LYS A 35 -3.53 5.67 -4.07
N VAL A 36 -3.58 5.29 -5.34
CA VAL A 36 -4.57 4.35 -5.88
C VAL A 36 -4.34 2.91 -5.43
N ASP A 37 -3.09 2.54 -5.15
CA ASP A 37 -2.70 1.18 -4.76
C ASP A 37 -2.67 1.01 -3.23
N ALA A 38 -2.69 2.10 -2.47
CA ALA A 38 -2.58 2.07 -1.02
C ALA A 38 -3.62 1.21 -0.28
N PRO A 39 -4.90 1.10 -0.72
CA PRO A 39 -5.88 0.19 -0.12
C PRO A 39 -5.57 -1.30 -0.30
N LEU A 40 -4.69 -1.67 -1.24
CA LEU A 40 -4.20 -3.05 -1.41
C LEU A 40 -3.09 -3.40 -0.41
N VAL A 41 -2.40 -2.36 0.09
CA VAL A 41 -1.25 -2.47 0.99
C VAL A 41 -1.72 -2.46 2.45
N TYR A 42 -2.56 -1.48 2.79
CA TYR A 42 -3.07 -1.30 4.14
C TYR A 42 -4.54 -1.72 4.18
N PRO A 43 -4.95 -2.58 5.13
CA PRO A 43 -6.35 -2.98 5.31
C PRO A 43 -7.16 -1.84 5.98
N LEU A 44 -7.15 -0.65 5.38
CA LEU A 44 -7.78 0.58 5.84
C LEU A 44 -8.57 1.23 4.70
N GLY A 45 -9.58 2.02 5.04
CA GLY A 45 -10.34 2.78 4.06
C GLY A 45 -9.46 3.83 3.37
N ARG A 46 -9.73 4.10 2.08
CA ARG A 46 -8.95 5.07 1.27
C ARG A 46 -8.82 6.44 1.95
N HIS A 47 -9.91 6.94 2.52
CA HIS A 47 -9.92 8.24 3.22
C HIS A 47 -9.06 8.21 4.49
N THR A 48 -9.09 7.10 5.23
CA THR A 48 -8.29 6.91 6.43
C THR A 48 -6.80 6.87 6.10
N ILE A 49 -6.42 6.21 5.00
CA ILE A 49 -5.03 6.17 4.54
C ILE A 49 -4.56 7.56 4.11
N ASP A 50 -5.41 8.32 3.42
CA ASP A 50 -5.09 9.69 3.00
C ASP A 50 -4.84 10.59 4.21
N ASP A 51 -5.74 10.55 5.19
CA ASP A 51 -5.62 11.30 6.45
C ASP A 51 -4.37 10.89 7.24
N ILE A 52 -4.05 9.59 7.31
CA ILE A 52 -2.81 9.10 7.91
C ILE A 52 -1.58 9.63 7.16
N ALA A 53 -1.58 9.54 5.83
CA ALA A 53 -0.45 9.97 5.02
C ALA A 53 -0.21 11.48 5.12
N GLU A 54 -1.28 12.28 5.14
CA GLU A 54 -1.21 13.73 5.34
C GLU A 54 -0.68 14.08 6.74
N LYS A 55 -1.23 13.45 7.79
CA LYS A 55 -0.78 13.67 9.18
C LYS A 55 0.66 13.23 9.43
N ALA A 56 1.08 12.14 8.78
CA ALA A 56 2.44 11.63 8.88
C ALA A 56 3.44 12.43 8.02
N GLY A 57 2.98 13.29 7.10
CA GLY A 57 3.84 13.98 6.14
C GLY A 57 4.43 13.04 5.07
N ALA A 58 3.75 11.94 4.76
CA ALA A 58 4.21 10.90 3.85
C ALA A 58 3.82 11.15 2.38
N VAL A 59 3.17 12.27 2.07
CA VAL A 59 2.63 12.58 0.74
C VAL A 59 3.74 13.13 -0.18
N VAL A 60 3.96 12.46 -1.31
CA VAL A 60 4.95 12.84 -2.32
C VAL A 60 4.24 13.06 -3.67
N PRO A 61 3.94 14.32 -4.04
CA PRO A 61 3.36 14.65 -5.34
C PRO A 61 4.43 14.61 -6.44
N ILE A 62 4.17 13.88 -7.54
CA ILE A 62 5.05 13.81 -8.72
C ILE A 62 4.19 13.86 -9.99
N ASN A 63 4.37 14.90 -10.82
CA ASN A 63 3.74 15.05 -12.14
C ASN A 63 2.23 14.70 -12.18
N GLY A 64 1.45 15.20 -11.21
CA GLY A 64 0.00 14.97 -11.13
C GLY A 64 -0.41 13.63 -10.52
N CYS A 65 0.55 12.79 -10.13
CA CYS A 65 0.32 11.58 -9.34
C CYS A 65 0.72 11.83 -7.87
N ILE A 66 0.05 11.13 -6.96
CA ILE A 66 0.38 11.14 -5.53
C ILE A 66 0.96 9.79 -5.15
N LEU A 67 2.17 9.82 -4.58
CA LEU A 67 2.81 8.69 -3.94
C LEU A 67 2.77 8.87 -2.42
N TYR A 68 2.80 7.76 -1.70
CA TYR A 68 2.96 7.73 -0.26
C TYR A 68 4.27 7.01 0.09
N ASP A 69 5.04 7.60 1.00
CA ASP A 69 6.20 6.95 1.61
C ASP A 69 5.74 5.94 2.67
N THR A 70 6.02 4.67 2.43
CA THR A 70 5.58 3.58 3.31
C THR A 70 6.33 3.56 4.63
N GLU A 71 7.58 4.01 4.68
CA GLU A 71 8.39 4.02 5.89
C GLU A 71 7.84 5.04 6.89
N ILE A 72 7.44 6.21 6.40
CA ILE A 72 6.86 7.28 7.21
C ILE A 72 5.48 6.87 7.73
N ILE A 73 4.63 6.28 6.88
CA ILE A 73 3.32 5.76 7.31
C ILE A 73 3.48 4.70 8.39
N ASN A 74 4.38 3.73 8.20
CA ASN A 74 4.60 2.67 9.19
C ASN A 74 5.10 3.21 10.54
N LYS A 75 6.03 4.19 10.54
CA LYS A 75 6.48 4.88 11.77
C LYS A 75 5.32 5.60 12.47
N TYR A 76 4.44 6.23 11.70
CA TYR A 76 3.25 6.89 12.25
C TYR A 76 2.31 5.88 12.89
N ILE A 77 2.03 4.76 12.22
CA ILE A 77 1.19 3.68 12.76
C ILE A 77 1.80 3.08 14.04
N ASP A 78 3.12 2.82 14.05
CA ASP A 78 3.81 2.28 15.24
C ASP A 78 3.74 3.26 16.44
N SER A 79 3.61 4.56 16.19
CA SER A 79 3.40 5.56 17.25
C SER A 79 2.04 5.41 17.97
N PHE A 80 1.04 4.78 17.34
CA PHE A 80 -0.24 4.45 17.99
C PHE A 80 -0.19 3.13 18.76
N ARG A 81 0.91 2.38 18.66
CA ARG A 81 1.07 1.11 19.35
C ARG A 81 1.24 1.37 20.85
N VAL A 82 0.13 1.40 21.56
CA VAL A 82 0.10 1.45 23.02
C VAL A 82 0.63 0.11 23.51
N VAL A 83 1.90 0.06 23.92
CA VAL A 83 2.40 -1.02 24.77
C VAL A 83 1.66 -0.89 26.10
N LYS A 84 0.61 -1.71 26.27
CA LYS A 84 -0.01 -2.00 27.57
C LYS A 84 0.48 -3.35 28.03
#